data_AF-A0A939I341-F1
#
_entry.id   AF-A0A939I341-F1
#
_cell.length_a   1.000
_cell.length_b   1.000
_cell.length_c   1.000
_cell.angle_alpha   90.00
_cell.angle_beta   90.00
_cell.angle_gamma   90.00
#
_symmetry.space_group_name_H-M   'P 1'
#
loop_
_entity.id
_entity.type
_entity.pdbx_description
1 polymer ?
#
loop_
_entity_poly.entity_id
_entity_poly.type
_entity_poly.pdbx_seq_one_letter_code
_entity_poly.pdbx_strand_id
1 'polypeptide(L)'
;MDARVSRAGAALMGAVLALAGLLLPAGPAAAAEVAHCGQYETVPVAGGRYVVDNNNYGGAAQCLGTDGRAGFTVLDSRADASPPAGPAAYPEIFDGCHWGTCTRGSALPVKASELGRATSSWSTTLPARGDFNVAYDLWFNTTPTAPAANGQPDGAELMIWLDRTPASASPGGGTANIGGTGYTSWQLTIAANGRQWPMVAYQAQTPVTSVTDLDLRAFVRDAVVRGVVNPDWYLISVEAGFEIWSGGTGLRTESFATDVRPGRPVGPIGAPGGRCLARTPGGGPADGPEPVALLDCDGSPAQQWSVEIDGTVRQGGKCLGTDGNLASLNPCNGSPYHVWLVGLAGALWNQGAQGCLRDPANGTAPGGAADLAGCDGSPGQRWTLPTAVS
;
A
#
# COMPACT_ATOMS: atom_id res chain seq x y z
N MET A 1 -28.59 25.13 83.44
CA MET A 1 -29.29 24.56 82.28
C MET A 1 -28.32 24.61 81.12
N ASP A 2 -28.13 23.44 80.50
CA ASP A 2 -27.48 23.16 79.20
C ASP A 2 -25.95 23.27 79.04
N ALA A 3 -25.34 22.09 79.18
CA ALA A 3 -24.41 21.36 78.29
C ALA A 3 -23.24 22.10 77.61
N ARG A 4 -21.99 21.75 78.00
CA ARG A 4 -20.98 20.89 77.28
C ARG A 4 -20.41 21.54 76.00
N VAL A 5 -19.11 21.56 75.66
CA VAL A 5 -18.10 20.48 75.57
C VAL A 5 -16.70 21.12 75.42
N SER A 6 -15.67 20.49 76.01
CA SER A 6 -14.23 20.77 75.88
C SER A 6 -13.63 20.20 74.58
N ARG A 7 -12.68 20.90 73.94
CA ARG A 7 -11.68 20.27 73.05
C ARG A 7 -10.30 20.90 73.22
N ALA A 8 -9.33 20.03 73.52
CA ALA A 8 -7.91 20.29 73.67
C ALA A 8 -7.23 20.55 72.32
N GLY A 9 -6.20 21.40 72.35
CA GLY A 9 -5.39 21.78 71.20
C GLY A 9 -4.38 20.71 70.76
N ALA A 10 -4.10 20.68 69.46
CA ALA A 10 -3.03 19.92 68.84
C ALA A 10 -2.11 20.88 68.06
N ALA A 11 -0.80 20.65 68.20
CA ALA A 11 0.29 21.47 67.69
C ALA A 11 0.42 21.43 66.16
N LEU A 12 0.78 22.57 65.55
CA LEU A 12 1.19 22.67 64.16
C LEU A 12 2.67 22.27 64.01
N MET A 13 2.94 21.26 63.19
CA MET A 13 4.26 20.95 62.64
C MET A 13 4.25 21.40 61.17
N GLY A 14 5.05 22.42 60.84
CA GLY A 14 5.18 22.93 59.48
C GLY A 14 6.04 22.01 58.61
N ALA A 15 5.49 21.54 57.49
CA ALA A 15 6.24 20.84 56.46
C ALA A 15 6.63 21.84 55.35
N VAL A 16 7.94 22.00 55.13
CA VAL A 16 8.49 22.72 53.97
C VAL A 16 8.55 21.74 52.80
N LEU A 17 7.69 21.93 51.80
CA LEU A 17 7.74 21.22 50.53
C LEU A 17 8.73 21.92 49.59
N ALA A 18 9.88 21.30 49.34
CA ALA A 18 10.79 21.70 48.27
C ALA A 18 10.28 21.16 46.93
N LEU A 19 9.73 22.02 46.07
CA LEU A 19 9.46 21.68 44.67
C LEU A 19 10.77 21.71 43.88
N ALA A 20 11.36 20.56 43.63
CA ALA A 20 12.33 20.39 42.55
C ALA A 20 11.54 20.23 41.24
N GLY A 21 11.36 21.33 40.51
CA GLY A 21 10.78 21.27 39.16
C GLY A 21 11.71 20.54 38.21
N LEU A 22 11.32 19.34 37.75
CA LEU A 22 11.97 18.70 36.62
C LEU A 22 11.68 19.54 35.36
N LEU A 23 12.67 20.31 34.92
CA LEU A 23 12.71 20.88 33.58
C LEU A 23 12.96 19.73 32.60
N LEU A 24 11.88 19.17 32.05
CA LEU A 24 11.96 18.38 30.82
C LEU A 24 12.41 19.33 29.69
N PRO A 25 13.35 18.94 28.81
CA PRO A 25 13.68 19.73 27.66
C PRO A 25 12.42 19.85 26.80
N ALA A 26 11.97 21.09 26.57
CA ALA A 26 10.93 21.35 25.58
C ALA A 26 11.43 20.81 24.24
N GLY A 27 10.67 19.87 23.65
CA GLY A 27 10.93 19.44 22.28
C GLY A 27 10.91 20.65 21.34
N PRO A 28 11.55 20.56 20.16
CA PRO A 28 11.49 21.66 19.19
C PRO A 28 10.03 22.03 18.93
N ALA A 29 9.71 23.32 19.04
CA ALA A 29 8.38 23.82 18.72
C ALA A 29 8.02 23.38 17.29
N ALA A 30 6.79 22.90 17.10
CA ALA A 30 6.28 22.61 15.75
C ALA A 30 6.40 23.90 14.91
N ALA A 31 6.94 23.78 13.70
CA ALA A 31 6.99 24.91 12.78
C ALA A 31 5.56 25.36 12.49
N ALA A 32 5.34 26.67 12.42
CA ALA A 32 4.03 27.22 12.11
C ALA A 32 3.66 26.85 10.67
N GLU A 33 2.44 26.36 10.47
CA GLU A 33 1.94 26.03 9.14
C GLU A 33 1.64 27.29 8.32
N VAL A 34 2.00 27.26 7.04
CA VAL A 34 1.63 28.27 6.03
C VAL A 34 0.34 27.82 5.36
N ALA A 35 -0.64 28.73 5.28
CA ALA A 35 -1.93 28.45 4.69
C ALA A 35 -1.91 28.64 3.15
N HIS A 36 -2.52 27.69 2.46
CA HIS A 36 -2.64 27.59 1.01
C HIS A 36 -4.11 27.36 0.67
N CYS A 37 -4.75 28.32 -0.02
CA CYS A 37 -6.21 28.35 -0.18
C CYS A 37 -6.64 28.41 -1.65
N GLY A 38 -5.71 28.41 -2.61
CA GLY A 38 -6.06 28.32 -4.01
C GLY A 38 -6.68 26.96 -4.32
N GLN A 39 -7.69 26.94 -5.19
CA GLN A 39 -8.50 25.75 -5.47
C GLN A 39 -7.68 24.53 -5.93
N TYR A 40 -6.67 24.76 -6.77
CA TYR A 40 -5.72 23.75 -7.26
C TYR A 40 -4.28 24.19 -6.95
N GLU A 41 -4.08 24.82 -5.78
CA GLU A 41 -2.77 25.29 -5.36
C GLU A 41 -1.87 24.11 -4.99
N THR A 42 -0.70 24.03 -5.62
CA THR A 42 0.31 23.01 -5.34
C THR A 42 1.50 23.60 -4.59
N VAL A 43 2.02 22.86 -3.62
CA VAL A 43 3.10 23.29 -2.73
C VAL A 43 4.17 22.20 -2.63
N PRO A 44 5.42 22.46 -3.06
CA PRO A 44 6.50 21.50 -2.86
C PRO A 44 6.88 21.40 -1.38
N VAL A 45 6.96 20.18 -0.87
CA VAL A 45 7.35 19.90 0.53
C VAL A 45 8.51 18.90 0.59
N ALA A 46 9.13 18.75 1.76
CA ALA A 46 10.33 17.92 1.96
C ALA A 46 11.44 18.21 0.92
N GLY A 47 11.69 19.50 0.67
CA GLY A 47 12.67 19.94 -0.33
C GLY A 47 12.25 19.68 -1.79
N GLY A 48 10.95 19.47 -2.04
CA GLY A 48 10.38 19.13 -3.35
C GLY A 48 10.34 17.64 -3.64
N ARG A 49 10.69 16.77 -2.68
CA ARG A 49 10.54 15.32 -2.81
C ARG A 49 9.08 14.91 -3.03
N TYR A 50 8.16 15.66 -2.42
CA TYR A 50 6.71 15.51 -2.55
C TYR A 50 6.06 16.85 -2.88
N VAL A 51 4.83 16.82 -3.36
CA VAL A 51 3.97 17.99 -3.56
C VAL A 51 2.67 17.75 -2.81
N VAL A 52 2.19 18.78 -2.13
CA VAL A 52 0.83 18.84 -1.58
C VAL A 52 -0.04 19.59 -2.58
N ASP A 53 -1.23 19.07 -2.89
CA ASP A 53 -2.22 19.71 -3.74
C ASP A 53 -3.54 19.88 -2.95
N ASN A 54 -4.23 21.00 -3.18
CA ASN A 54 -5.52 21.27 -2.54
C ASN A 54 -6.66 20.53 -3.25
N ASN A 55 -6.49 20.27 -4.55
CA ASN A 55 -7.35 19.48 -5.42
C ASN A 55 -8.86 19.57 -5.13
N ASN A 56 -9.35 20.81 -5.07
CA ASN A 56 -10.70 21.13 -4.62
C ASN A 56 -11.66 21.30 -5.80
N TYR A 57 -12.07 20.17 -6.40
CA TYR A 57 -12.93 20.17 -7.60
C TYR A 57 -14.28 20.85 -7.39
N GLY A 58 -14.83 20.79 -6.17
CA GLY A 58 -16.13 21.34 -5.79
C GLY A 58 -16.13 22.85 -5.59
N GLY A 59 -14.96 23.47 -5.44
CA GLY A 59 -14.78 24.93 -5.42
C GLY A 59 -15.29 25.66 -4.17
N ALA A 60 -15.86 24.95 -3.20
CA ALA A 60 -16.17 25.52 -1.89
C ALA A 60 -14.88 25.93 -1.16
N ALA A 61 -14.92 26.91 -0.26
CA ALA A 61 -13.68 27.37 0.40
C ALA A 61 -12.95 26.23 1.12
N GLN A 62 -11.66 26.04 0.82
CA GLN A 62 -10.78 25.05 1.43
C GLN A 62 -9.36 25.60 1.53
N CYS A 63 -8.71 25.40 2.67
CA CYS A 63 -7.32 25.79 2.90
C CYS A 63 -6.52 24.64 3.50
N LEU A 64 -5.33 24.40 2.95
CA LEU A 64 -4.33 23.48 3.49
C LEU A 64 -3.25 24.24 4.26
N GLY A 65 -2.67 23.59 5.26
CA GLY A 65 -1.52 24.06 6.04
C GLY A 65 -0.32 23.16 5.78
N THR A 66 0.84 23.75 5.46
CA THR A 66 2.10 23.00 5.34
C THR A 66 3.19 23.64 6.20
N ASP A 67 4.08 22.83 6.77
CA ASP A 67 5.25 23.29 7.55
C ASP A 67 6.59 23.02 6.84
N GLY A 68 6.52 22.60 5.57
CA GLY A 68 7.65 22.20 4.73
C GLY A 68 8.10 20.74 4.90
N ARG A 69 7.55 19.97 5.84
CA ARG A 69 7.78 18.52 5.97
C ARG A 69 6.83 17.73 5.07
N ALA A 70 7.02 16.41 4.99
CA ALA A 70 6.19 15.52 4.17
C ALA A 70 4.80 15.28 4.79
N GLY A 71 3.97 16.32 4.86
CA GLY A 71 2.63 16.28 5.41
C GLY A 71 1.89 17.60 5.24
N PHE A 72 0.61 17.59 5.58
CA PHE A 72 -0.26 18.75 5.51
C PHE A 72 -1.47 18.60 6.45
N THR A 73 -2.12 19.72 6.76
CA THR A 73 -3.40 19.76 7.49
C THR A 73 -4.47 20.43 6.64
N VAL A 74 -5.70 19.93 6.65
CA VAL A 74 -6.87 20.66 6.15
C VAL A 74 -7.27 21.67 7.23
N LEU A 75 -6.81 22.92 7.08
CA LEU A 75 -7.04 24.00 8.04
C LEU A 75 -8.50 24.47 8.06
N ASP A 76 -9.12 24.54 6.89
CA ASP A 76 -10.52 24.89 6.72
C ASP A 76 -11.09 24.12 5.53
N SER A 77 -12.35 23.69 5.64
CA SER A 77 -13.11 23.13 4.53
C SER A 77 -14.58 23.49 4.67
N ARG A 78 -15.17 23.85 3.54
CA ARG A 78 -16.60 24.10 3.34
C ARG A 78 -17.22 23.11 2.36
N ALA A 79 -16.58 21.95 2.16
CA ALA A 79 -17.15 20.85 1.40
C ALA A 79 -18.52 20.46 1.98
N ASP A 80 -19.50 20.29 1.09
CA ASP A 80 -20.89 19.91 1.40
C ASP A 80 -21.49 19.08 0.25
N ALA A 81 -20.68 18.22 -0.36
CA ALA A 81 -21.17 17.20 -1.27
C ALA A 81 -21.85 16.09 -0.46
N SER A 82 -22.98 15.59 -0.94
CA SER A 82 -23.70 14.46 -0.34
C SER A 82 -23.74 13.28 -1.31
N PRO A 83 -23.53 12.04 -0.84
CA PRO A 83 -23.74 10.85 -1.66
C PRO A 83 -25.14 10.84 -2.30
N PRO A 84 -25.30 10.36 -3.55
CA PRO A 84 -24.34 9.59 -4.34
C PRO A 84 -23.37 10.45 -5.16
N ALA A 85 -23.33 11.77 -4.96
CA ALA A 85 -22.32 12.59 -5.61
C ALA A 85 -20.90 12.14 -5.20
N GLY A 86 -19.94 12.28 -6.09
CA GLY A 86 -18.52 12.10 -5.76
C GLY A 86 -18.06 13.10 -4.70
N PRO A 87 -16.83 12.95 -4.17
CA PRO A 87 -16.29 13.89 -3.20
C PRO A 87 -16.17 15.30 -3.79
N ALA A 88 -16.21 16.31 -2.92
CA ALA A 88 -16.00 17.70 -3.29
C ALA A 88 -14.51 18.02 -3.53
N ALA A 89 -13.60 17.32 -2.85
CA ALA A 89 -12.17 17.56 -2.94
C ALA A 89 -11.39 16.28 -2.62
N TYR A 90 -10.15 16.21 -3.11
CA TYR A 90 -9.18 15.20 -2.72
C TYR A 90 -7.85 15.84 -2.33
N PRO A 91 -7.76 16.66 -1.26
CA PRO A 91 -6.47 17.19 -0.84
C PRO A 91 -5.50 16.06 -0.47
N GLU A 92 -4.32 16.13 -1.05
CA GLU A 92 -3.38 15.02 -1.13
C GLU A 92 -1.92 15.46 -1.07
N ILE A 93 -1.06 14.50 -0.75
CA ILE A 93 0.39 14.57 -0.95
C ILE A 93 0.81 13.47 -1.91
N PHE A 94 1.69 13.77 -2.87
CA PHE A 94 2.08 12.79 -3.89
C PHE A 94 3.57 12.74 -4.20
N ASP A 95 3.96 11.58 -4.73
CA ASP A 95 5.21 11.29 -5.46
C ASP A 95 4.89 11.06 -6.94
N GLY A 96 5.74 11.52 -7.86
CA GLY A 96 5.54 11.41 -9.31
C GLY A 96 4.98 12.68 -9.94
N CYS A 97 4.07 12.53 -10.90
CA CYS A 97 3.50 13.61 -11.70
C CYS A 97 1.96 13.60 -11.70
N HIS A 98 1.36 14.70 -11.26
CA HIS A 98 -0.09 14.95 -11.23
C HIS A 98 -0.41 16.18 -12.09
N TRP A 99 -1.18 16.02 -13.17
CA TRP A 99 -1.63 17.09 -14.07
C TRP A 99 -0.58 18.18 -14.34
N GLY A 100 0.54 17.79 -14.94
CA GLY A 100 1.64 18.70 -15.31
C GLY A 100 2.55 19.16 -14.16
N THR A 101 2.22 18.87 -12.90
CA THR A 101 3.08 19.12 -11.74
C THR A 101 3.84 17.85 -11.38
N CYS A 102 5.17 17.91 -11.37
CA CYS A 102 6.01 16.77 -11.03
C CYS A 102 6.90 17.06 -9.81
N THR A 103 7.04 16.06 -8.96
CA THR A 103 7.97 16.06 -7.82
C THR A 103 9.43 15.95 -8.27
N ARG A 104 10.35 16.38 -7.41
CA ARG A 104 11.79 16.32 -7.67
C ARG A 104 12.36 14.97 -7.27
N GLY A 105 13.07 14.32 -8.21
CA GLY A 105 13.81 13.10 -7.93
C GLY A 105 12.94 11.86 -7.78
N SER A 106 11.70 11.89 -8.26
CA SER A 106 10.86 10.70 -8.35
C SER A 106 11.47 9.68 -9.31
N ALA A 107 11.26 8.40 -9.02
CA ALA A 107 11.53 7.32 -9.97
C ALA A 107 10.42 7.18 -11.01
N LEU A 108 9.26 7.80 -10.79
CA LEU A 108 8.11 7.75 -11.69
C LEU A 108 8.30 8.73 -12.87
N PRO A 109 7.77 8.40 -14.06
CA PRO A 109 6.96 7.22 -14.35
C PRO A 109 7.72 5.90 -14.48
N VAL A 110 7.12 4.80 -14.01
CA VAL A 110 7.67 3.44 -14.13
C VAL A 110 6.66 2.52 -14.80
N LYS A 111 7.11 1.76 -15.81
CA LYS A 111 6.27 0.77 -16.49
C LYS A 111 5.84 -0.30 -15.48
N ALA A 112 4.56 -0.69 -15.45
CA ALA A 112 4.02 -1.61 -14.45
C ALA A 112 4.75 -2.97 -14.43
N SER A 113 5.13 -3.49 -15.60
CA SER A 113 5.97 -4.69 -15.76
C SER A 113 7.42 -4.55 -15.26
N GLU A 114 7.86 -3.33 -14.99
CA GLU A 114 9.19 -2.98 -14.45
C GLU A 114 9.05 -2.27 -13.08
N LEU A 115 7.89 -2.38 -12.43
CA LEU A 115 7.71 -1.88 -11.07
C LEU A 115 8.34 -2.88 -10.09
N GLY A 116 9.63 -2.73 -9.85
CA GLY A 116 10.42 -3.66 -9.04
C GLY A 116 10.11 -3.56 -7.55
N ARG A 117 10.10 -2.34 -7.02
CA ARG A 117 9.66 -2.04 -5.64
C ARG A 117 8.73 -0.84 -5.67
N ALA A 118 7.66 -0.89 -4.88
CA ALA A 118 6.84 0.27 -4.57
C ALA A 118 6.26 0.07 -3.17
N THR A 119 6.81 0.77 -2.18
CA THR A 119 6.21 0.83 -0.84
C THR A 119 5.88 2.25 -0.42
N SER A 120 4.93 2.40 0.49
CA SER A 120 4.64 3.67 1.14
C SER A 120 4.42 3.52 2.65
N SER A 121 4.89 4.50 3.40
CA SER A 121 4.52 4.70 4.80
C SER A 121 3.73 6.00 4.92
N TRP A 122 2.60 5.96 5.61
CA TRP A 122 1.71 7.11 5.75
C TRP A 122 1.03 7.07 7.11
N SER A 123 0.92 8.21 7.78
CA SER A 123 0.26 8.36 9.07
C SER A 123 -0.64 9.59 9.05
N THR A 124 -1.84 9.43 9.59
CA THR A 124 -2.86 10.48 9.62
C THR A 124 -3.40 10.73 11.02
N THR A 125 -3.91 11.95 11.21
CA THR A 125 -4.78 12.33 12.32
C THR A 125 -6.13 12.74 11.74
N LEU A 126 -7.21 12.18 12.29
CA LEU A 126 -8.57 12.38 11.79
C LEU A 126 -9.42 13.18 12.77
N PRO A 127 -10.29 14.10 12.30
CA PRO A 127 -11.26 14.77 13.15
C PRO A 127 -12.36 13.80 13.59
N ALA A 128 -13.04 14.13 14.70
CA ALA A 128 -14.10 13.29 15.25
C ALA A 128 -15.38 13.21 14.39
N ARG A 129 -15.54 14.11 13.41
CA ARG A 129 -16.74 14.24 12.57
C ARG A 129 -16.34 14.63 11.14
N GLY A 130 -17.20 14.27 10.20
CA GLY A 130 -17.08 14.60 8.79
C GLY A 130 -17.63 13.47 7.93
N ASP A 131 -17.61 13.69 6.63
CA ASP A 131 -17.86 12.67 5.62
C ASP A 131 -16.65 12.63 4.67
N PHE A 132 -15.74 11.69 4.89
CA PHE A 132 -14.50 11.56 4.13
C PHE A 132 -13.99 10.11 4.12
N ASN A 133 -13.02 9.83 3.26
CA ASN A 133 -12.16 8.65 3.37
C ASN A 133 -10.69 9.04 3.62
N VAL A 134 -9.88 8.02 3.85
CA VAL A 134 -8.41 8.11 3.95
C VAL A 134 -7.88 7.17 2.89
N ALA A 135 -7.42 7.71 1.76
CA ALA A 135 -7.18 6.91 0.56
C ALA A 135 -5.87 7.24 -0.13
N TYR A 136 -5.19 6.20 -0.58
CA TYR A 136 -4.24 6.33 -1.68
C TYR A 136 -4.98 6.39 -3.01
N ASP A 137 -4.38 7.10 -3.97
CA ASP A 137 -4.76 7.09 -5.38
C ASP A 137 -3.49 6.93 -6.23
N LEU A 138 -3.51 5.94 -7.13
CA LEU A 138 -2.39 5.59 -8.00
C LEU A 138 -2.84 5.70 -9.45
N TRP A 139 -2.23 6.64 -10.18
CA TRP A 139 -2.56 6.87 -11.58
C TRP A 139 -1.62 6.13 -12.53
N PHE A 140 -2.22 5.55 -13.57
CA PHE A 140 -1.51 4.93 -14.68
C PHE A 140 -1.80 5.65 -15.99
N ASN A 141 -0.79 5.69 -16.85
CA ASN A 141 -0.88 6.27 -18.19
C ASN A 141 -0.35 5.30 -19.25
N THR A 142 -0.90 5.37 -20.46
CA THR A 142 -0.48 4.46 -21.56
C THR A 142 0.94 4.75 -22.07
N THR A 143 1.45 5.95 -21.81
CA THR A 143 2.78 6.42 -22.22
C THR A 143 3.61 6.85 -21.00
N PRO A 144 4.95 6.87 -21.10
CA PRO A 144 5.84 7.25 -19.99
C PRO A 144 5.79 8.75 -19.64
N THR A 145 4.89 9.52 -20.26
CA THR A 145 4.75 10.95 -20.01
C THR A 145 3.40 11.20 -19.37
N ALA A 146 3.40 11.69 -18.13
CA ALA A 146 2.16 12.16 -17.51
C ALA A 146 1.51 13.25 -18.38
N PRO A 147 0.17 13.29 -18.48
CA PRO A 147 -0.51 14.31 -19.26
C PRO A 147 -0.15 15.73 -18.82
N ALA A 148 -0.28 16.68 -19.75
CA ALA A 148 -0.17 18.11 -19.45
C ALA A 148 -1.25 18.55 -18.43
N ALA A 149 -1.15 19.78 -17.92
CA ALA A 149 -2.02 20.29 -16.85
C ALA A 149 -3.53 20.27 -17.13
N ASN A 150 -3.94 20.23 -18.39
CA ASN A 150 -5.33 20.10 -18.83
C ASN A 150 -5.64 18.73 -19.46
N GLY A 151 -4.72 17.77 -19.31
CA GLY A 151 -4.88 16.40 -19.78
C GLY A 151 -5.65 15.55 -18.78
N GLN A 152 -5.68 14.24 -19.03
CA GLN A 152 -6.25 13.23 -18.14
C GLN A 152 -5.47 11.94 -18.38
N PRO A 153 -4.96 11.28 -17.32
CA PRO A 153 -4.31 9.98 -17.46
C PRO A 153 -5.23 8.99 -18.16
N ASP A 154 -4.67 8.17 -19.05
CA ASP A 154 -5.46 7.33 -19.94
C ASP A 154 -5.19 5.83 -19.81
N GLY A 155 -4.51 5.45 -18.73
CA GLY A 155 -4.38 4.07 -18.30
C GLY A 155 -5.51 3.70 -17.35
N ALA A 156 -5.19 3.60 -16.06
CA ALA A 156 -6.06 3.14 -14.99
C ALA A 156 -5.90 3.99 -13.74
N GLU A 157 -6.83 3.81 -12.81
CA GLU A 157 -6.80 4.37 -11.47
C GLU A 157 -6.88 3.21 -10.45
N LEU A 158 -6.07 3.28 -9.39
CA LEU A 158 -6.07 2.29 -8.32
C LEU A 158 -6.16 3.02 -6.98
N MET A 159 -7.28 2.83 -6.28
CA MET A 159 -7.48 3.43 -4.96
C MET A 159 -7.33 2.42 -3.83
N ILE A 160 -6.73 2.84 -2.72
CA ILE A 160 -6.61 2.03 -1.50
C ILE A 160 -7.16 2.83 -0.32
N TRP A 161 -8.37 2.49 0.13
CA TRP A 161 -9.04 3.17 1.23
C TRP A 161 -8.66 2.48 2.55
N LEU A 162 -7.88 3.19 3.36
CA LEU A 162 -7.47 2.75 4.69
C LEU A 162 -8.57 2.96 5.74
N ASP A 163 -9.38 4.00 5.59
CA ASP A 163 -10.49 4.32 6.48
C ASP A 163 -11.61 5.07 5.72
N ARG A 164 -12.82 5.07 6.26
CA ARG A 164 -14.02 5.72 5.73
C ARG A 164 -14.92 6.16 6.90
N THR A 165 -15.14 7.46 7.03
CA THR A 165 -15.95 8.07 8.09
C THR A 165 -17.09 8.90 7.51
N PRO A 166 -18.37 8.62 7.84
CA PRO A 166 -18.82 7.47 8.62
C PRO A 166 -18.57 6.17 7.85
N ALA A 167 -18.50 5.06 8.58
CA ALA A 167 -18.37 3.75 7.93
C ALA A 167 -19.52 3.54 6.95
N SER A 168 -19.18 3.43 5.66
CA SER A 168 -20.11 3.10 4.59
C SER A 168 -19.71 1.78 3.96
N ALA A 169 -20.71 0.98 3.58
CA ALA A 169 -20.46 -0.16 2.73
C ALA A 169 -19.89 0.33 1.39
N SER A 170 -18.84 -0.32 0.90
CA SER A 170 -18.39 -0.13 -0.47
C SER A 170 -19.54 -0.48 -1.45
N PRO A 171 -19.52 -0.01 -2.70
CA PRO A 171 -20.55 -0.30 -3.72
C PRO A 171 -20.86 -1.78 -4.00
N GLY A 172 -20.20 -2.72 -3.30
CA GLY A 172 -20.27 -4.15 -3.51
C GLY A 172 -19.23 -4.60 -4.54
N GLY A 173 -18.62 -5.75 -4.29
CA GLY A 173 -17.60 -6.34 -5.15
C GLY A 173 -16.91 -7.54 -4.50
N GLY A 174 -15.92 -8.12 -5.17
CA GLY A 174 -15.16 -9.27 -4.66
C GLY A 174 -14.28 -8.92 -3.45
N THR A 175 -13.53 -9.89 -2.94
CA THR A 175 -12.53 -9.65 -1.89
C THR A 175 -11.11 -9.74 -2.45
N ALA A 176 -10.16 -9.14 -1.74
CA ALA A 176 -8.73 -9.30 -1.96
C ALA A 176 -8.05 -9.53 -0.61
N ASN A 177 -7.07 -10.43 -0.56
CA ASN A 177 -6.17 -10.55 0.57
C ASN A 177 -4.77 -10.17 0.11
N ILE A 178 -4.31 -8.99 0.52
CA ILE A 178 -3.06 -8.41 0.06
C ILE A 178 -2.19 -8.17 1.29
N GLY A 179 -1.02 -8.80 1.32
CA GLY A 179 -0.11 -8.71 2.48
C GLY A 179 -0.71 -9.21 3.79
N GLY A 180 -1.74 -10.08 3.74
CA GLY A 180 -2.44 -10.59 4.93
C GLY A 180 -3.61 -9.76 5.40
N THR A 181 -3.87 -8.61 4.77
CA THR A 181 -5.00 -7.74 5.10
C THR A 181 -6.15 -8.01 4.14
N GLY A 182 -7.35 -8.15 4.71
CA GLY A 182 -8.58 -8.32 3.94
C GLY A 182 -9.10 -6.98 3.43
N TYR A 183 -9.41 -6.93 2.13
CA TYR A 183 -10.01 -5.79 1.47
C TYR A 183 -11.32 -6.20 0.80
N THR A 184 -12.32 -5.34 0.88
CA THR A 184 -13.43 -5.33 -0.06
C THR A 184 -12.95 -4.62 -1.32
N SER A 185 -13.13 -5.23 -2.49
CA SER A 185 -12.62 -4.72 -3.76
C SER A 185 -13.74 -4.55 -4.78
N TRP A 186 -13.73 -3.46 -5.55
CA TRP A 186 -14.68 -3.25 -6.64
C TRP A 186 -14.02 -2.58 -7.83
N GLN A 187 -14.59 -2.78 -9.01
CA GLN A 187 -14.11 -2.21 -10.26
C GLN A 187 -15.17 -1.32 -10.87
N LEU A 188 -14.74 -0.21 -11.44
CA LEU A 188 -15.61 0.76 -12.10
C LEU A 188 -14.98 1.19 -13.42
N THR A 189 -15.80 1.62 -14.37
CA THR A 189 -15.34 2.45 -15.48
C THR A 189 -15.69 3.88 -15.13
N ILE A 190 -14.67 4.72 -14.94
CA ILE A 190 -14.87 6.15 -14.67
C ILE A 190 -14.91 6.90 -16.00
N ALA A 191 -15.74 7.94 -16.06
CA ALA A 191 -15.85 8.82 -17.20
C ALA A 191 -15.81 10.29 -16.75
N ALA A 192 -14.70 10.98 -17.00
CA ALA A 192 -14.56 12.41 -16.75
C ALA A 192 -13.62 13.05 -17.77
N ASN A 193 -13.68 14.37 -17.92
CA ASN A 193 -12.77 15.15 -18.78
C ASN A 193 -12.67 14.64 -20.23
N GLY A 194 -13.77 14.06 -20.76
CA GLY A 194 -13.81 13.50 -22.10
C GLY A 194 -13.06 12.17 -22.29
N ARG A 195 -12.63 11.51 -21.21
CA ARG A 195 -12.00 10.19 -21.23
C ARG A 195 -12.77 9.17 -20.40
N GLN A 196 -12.44 7.90 -20.62
CA GLN A 196 -12.86 6.78 -19.79
C GLN A 196 -11.65 5.94 -19.42
N TRP A 197 -11.60 5.46 -18.18
CA TRP A 197 -10.56 4.56 -17.72
C TRP A 197 -11.14 3.53 -16.73
N PRO A 198 -10.55 2.33 -16.65
CA PRO A 198 -10.88 1.37 -15.61
C PRO A 198 -10.26 1.81 -14.27
N MET A 199 -11.03 1.62 -13.20
CA MET A 199 -10.60 1.84 -11.83
C MET A 199 -10.81 0.57 -11.02
N VAL A 200 -9.90 0.29 -10.09
CA VAL A 200 -10.12 -0.67 -9.00
C VAL A 200 -9.88 0.01 -7.67
N ALA A 201 -10.77 -0.22 -6.72
CA ALA A 201 -10.62 0.28 -5.36
C ALA A 201 -10.58 -0.87 -4.35
N TYR A 202 -9.77 -0.70 -3.31
CA TYR A 202 -9.58 -1.65 -2.21
C TYR A 202 -9.88 -0.95 -0.89
N GLN A 203 -11.01 -1.26 -0.26
CA GLN A 203 -11.34 -0.75 1.07
C GLN A 203 -10.95 -1.76 2.13
N ALA A 204 -10.10 -1.33 3.06
CA ALA A 204 -9.68 -2.16 4.19
C ALA A 204 -10.91 -2.58 5.00
N GLN A 205 -11.02 -3.89 5.28
CA GLN A 205 -12.11 -4.42 6.11
C GLN A 205 -11.93 -4.04 7.58
N THR A 206 -10.70 -3.77 8.00
CA THR A 206 -10.35 -3.21 9.31
C THR A 206 -9.69 -1.86 9.09
N PRO A 207 -10.35 -0.75 9.45
CA PRO A 207 -9.81 0.57 9.22
C PRO A 207 -8.51 0.83 9.98
N VAL A 208 -7.60 1.60 9.36
CA VAL A 208 -6.34 2.04 9.97
C VAL A 208 -6.06 3.49 9.62
N THR A 209 -5.42 4.22 10.55
CA THR A 209 -4.98 5.62 10.33
C THR A 209 -3.49 5.72 10.02
N SER A 210 -2.77 4.60 9.99
CA SER A 210 -1.36 4.58 9.65
C SER A 210 -0.94 3.25 9.05
N VAL A 211 -0.03 3.30 8.09
CA VAL A 211 0.65 2.14 7.50
C VAL A 211 2.16 2.38 7.48
N THR A 212 2.93 1.31 7.58
CA THR A 212 4.38 1.32 7.45
C THR A 212 4.77 0.31 6.38
N ASP A 213 5.53 0.75 5.39
CA ASP A 213 5.98 -0.04 4.25
C ASP A 213 4.86 -0.85 3.58
N LEU A 214 3.69 -0.24 3.40
CA LEU A 214 2.59 -0.82 2.63
C LEU A 214 3.09 -1.16 1.22
N ASP A 215 2.99 -2.44 0.84
CA ASP A 215 3.44 -2.93 -0.47
C ASP A 215 2.45 -2.57 -1.57
N LEU A 216 2.58 -1.35 -2.11
CA LEU A 216 1.75 -0.86 -3.22
C LEU A 216 1.90 -1.75 -4.45
N ARG A 217 3.08 -2.34 -4.68
CA ARG A 217 3.31 -3.26 -5.80
C ARG A 217 2.39 -4.48 -5.72
N ALA A 218 2.05 -4.96 -4.53
CA ALA A 218 1.12 -6.08 -4.38
C ALA A 218 -0.30 -5.74 -4.83
N PHE A 219 -0.76 -4.50 -4.63
CA PHE A 219 -2.03 -4.01 -5.17
C PHE A 219 -1.98 -3.88 -6.70
N VAL A 220 -0.88 -3.32 -7.23
CA VAL A 220 -0.68 -3.25 -8.69
C VAL A 220 -0.69 -4.65 -9.32
N ARG A 221 -0.03 -5.63 -8.67
CA ARG A 221 -0.05 -7.04 -9.11
C ARG A 221 -1.47 -7.60 -9.14
N ASP A 222 -2.24 -7.43 -8.07
CA ASP A 222 -3.63 -7.90 -8.02
C ASP A 222 -4.49 -7.20 -9.09
N ALA A 223 -4.30 -5.90 -9.32
CA ALA A 223 -4.98 -5.15 -10.37
C ALA A 223 -4.62 -5.62 -11.80
N VAL A 224 -3.35 -6.00 -12.05
CA VAL A 224 -2.92 -6.61 -13.32
C VAL A 224 -3.54 -7.99 -13.49
N VAL A 225 -3.54 -8.83 -12.46
CA VAL A 225 -4.17 -10.17 -12.49
C VAL A 225 -5.68 -10.06 -12.75
N ARG A 226 -6.32 -9.00 -12.27
CA ARG A 226 -7.73 -8.68 -12.55
C ARG A 226 -7.98 -8.09 -13.93
N GLY A 227 -6.94 -7.75 -14.68
CA GLY A 227 -7.02 -7.12 -15.99
C GLY A 227 -7.41 -5.63 -15.97
N VAL A 228 -7.32 -4.98 -14.81
CA VAL A 228 -7.65 -3.54 -14.65
C VAL A 228 -6.46 -2.68 -15.10
N VAL A 229 -5.26 -3.04 -14.66
CA VAL A 229 -4.02 -2.37 -15.05
C VAL A 229 -3.33 -3.20 -16.13
N ASN A 230 -2.99 -2.58 -17.26
CA ASN A 230 -2.16 -3.22 -18.28
C ASN A 230 -0.68 -3.19 -17.84
N PRO A 231 0.06 -4.30 -17.86
CA PRO A 231 1.48 -4.33 -17.48
C PRO A 231 2.38 -3.46 -18.40
N ASP A 232 1.89 -3.03 -19.56
CA ASP A 232 2.57 -2.12 -20.47
C ASP A 232 2.34 -0.63 -20.18
N TRP A 233 1.43 -0.29 -19.27
CA TRP A 233 1.19 1.08 -18.83
C TRP A 233 2.19 1.51 -17.75
N TYR A 234 2.22 2.82 -17.47
CA TYR A 234 3.18 3.44 -16.57
C TYR A 234 2.46 3.97 -15.34
N LEU A 235 2.90 3.56 -14.14
CA LEU A 235 2.55 4.25 -12.91
C LEU A 235 3.18 5.64 -12.98
N ILE A 236 2.38 6.70 -12.91
CA ILE A 236 2.85 8.08 -13.04
C ILE A 236 2.84 8.84 -11.71
N SER A 237 1.99 8.47 -10.76
CA SER A 237 1.93 9.06 -9.43
C SER A 237 1.52 8.05 -8.37
N VAL A 238 1.97 8.30 -7.14
CA VAL A 238 1.49 7.67 -5.91
C VAL A 238 1.03 8.80 -5.00
N GLU A 239 -0.26 8.86 -4.76
CA GLU A 239 -0.94 9.95 -4.07
C GLU A 239 -1.59 9.40 -2.80
N ALA A 240 -1.64 10.21 -1.74
CA ALA A 240 -2.30 9.87 -0.49
C ALA A 240 -2.98 11.10 0.10
N GLY A 241 -4.26 10.98 0.40
CA GLY A 241 -5.09 12.11 0.77
C GLY A 241 -6.45 11.71 1.30
N PHE A 242 -7.37 12.65 1.25
CA PHE A 242 -8.71 12.49 1.81
C PHE A 242 -9.74 12.86 0.75
N GLU A 243 -10.55 11.91 0.28
CA GLU A 243 -11.74 12.30 -0.48
C GLU A 243 -12.75 12.87 0.51
N ILE A 244 -13.06 14.17 0.41
CA ILE A 244 -13.94 14.89 1.33
C ILE A 244 -15.29 15.12 0.66
N TRP A 245 -16.35 14.52 1.21
CA TRP A 245 -17.73 14.84 0.88
C TRP A 245 -18.22 16.04 1.68
N SER A 246 -18.10 16.00 3.01
CA SER A 246 -18.49 17.11 3.88
C SER A 246 -17.60 17.27 5.11
N GLY A 247 -17.45 18.51 5.58
CA GLY A 247 -16.56 18.83 6.69
C GLY A 247 -15.08 18.70 6.29
N GLY A 248 -14.27 17.97 7.07
CA GLY A 248 -12.87 17.69 6.75
C GLY A 248 -11.83 18.60 7.43
N THR A 249 -12.24 19.71 8.05
CA THR A 249 -11.33 20.51 8.89
C THR A 249 -10.69 19.65 9.98
N GLY A 250 -9.36 19.70 10.07
CA GLY A 250 -8.57 18.93 11.03
C GLY A 250 -8.06 17.57 10.52
N LEU A 251 -8.43 17.17 9.29
CA LEU A 251 -7.75 16.06 8.61
C LEU A 251 -6.27 16.41 8.42
N ARG A 252 -5.39 15.46 8.71
CA ARG A 252 -3.95 15.72 8.68
C ARG A 252 -3.17 14.51 8.21
N THR A 253 -2.26 14.73 7.27
CA THR A 253 -1.15 13.83 7.00
C THR A 253 0.02 14.24 7.89
N GLU A 254 0.37 13.39 8.85
CA GLU A 254 1.49 13.60 9.77
C GLU A 254 2.84 13.35 9.11
N SER A 255 2.90 12.30 8.29
CA SER A 255 4.10 11.90 7.57
C SER A 255 3.72 11.07 6.36
N PHE A 256 4.44 11.28 5.26
CA PHE A 256 4.33 10.49 4.04
C PHE A 256 5.71 10.13 3.51
N ALA A 257 5.88 8.89 3.07
CA ALA A 257 7.08 8.40 2.43
C ALA A 257 6.76 7.37 1.35
N THR A 258 7.58 7.33 0.31
CA THR A 258 7.52 6.38 -0.78
C THR A 258 8.92 5.90 -1.15
N ASP A 259 9.04 4.62 -1.52
CA ASP A 259 10.24 4.05 -2.13
C ASP A 259 9.83 3.23 -3.36
N VAL A 260 10.01 3.86 -4.52
CA VAL A 260 9.74 3.27 -5.84
C VAL A 260 11.07 3.01 -6.53
N ARG A 261 11.26 1.78 -7.02
CA ARG A 261 12.47 1.36 -7.74
C ARG A 261 12.10 0.62 -9.03
N PRO A 262 12.51 1.14 -10.20
CA PRO A 262 12.35 0.43 -11.46
C PRO A 262 13.22 -0.83 -11.51
N GLY A 263 12.76 -1.83 -12.27
CA GLY A 263 13.42 -3.12 -12.50
C GLY A 263 12.52 -4.29 -12.11
N ARG A 264 13.08 -5.49 -11.97
CA ARG A 264 12.31 -6.70 -11.64
C ARG A 264 12.79 -7.32 -10.33
N PRO A 265 11.89 -7.82 -9.46
CA PRO A 265 12.32 -8.58 -8.29
C PRO A 265 12.89 -9.92 -8.75
N VAL A 266 14.21 -10.08 -8.64
CA VAL A 266 14.92 -11.30 -9.03
C VAL A 266 15.82 -11.75 -7.89
N GLY A 267 15.75 -13.03 -7.53
CA GLY A 267 16.54 -13.57 -6.43
C GLY A 267 16.09 -14.95 -5.97
N PRO A 268 16.68 -15.46 -4.88
CA PRO A 268 16.19 -16.66 -4.21
C PRO A 268 14.81 -16.47 -3.59
N ILE A 269 13.97 -17.48 -3.72
CA ILE A 269 12.77 -17.64 -2.90
C ILE A 269 13.15 -18.53 -1.72
N GLY A 270 13.30 -17.91 -0.55
CA GLY A 270 13.65 -18.60 0.68
C GLY A 270 12.44 -19.31 1.27
N ALA A 271 12.66 -20.54 1.72
CA ALA A 271 11.75 -21.35 2.50
C ALA A 271 12.17 -21.34 3.99
N PRO A 272 11.27 -21.74 4.91
CA PRO A 272 11.63 -21.92 6.31
C PRO A 272 12.79 -22.91 6.49
N GLY A 273 13.51 -22.79 7.60
CA GLY A 273 14.68 -23.64 7.86
C GLY A 273 15.92 -23.31 7.02
N GLY A 274 15.95 -22.16 6.34
CA GLY A 274 17.11 -21.70 5.56
C GLY A 274 17.27 -22.39 4.20
N ARG A 275 16.19 -22.95 3.67
CA ARG A 275 16.14 -23.61 2.36
C ARG A 275 15.75 -22.62 1.27
N CYS A 276 15.99 -22.99 0.02
CA CYS A 276 15.61 -22.20 -1.15
C CYS A 276 14.80 -23.07 -2.12
N LEU A 277 13.75 -22.47 -2.71
CA LEU A 277 13.05 -23.07 -3.83
C LEU A 277 14.02 -23.12 -5.02
N ALA A 278 14.16 -24.29 -5.62
CA ALA A 278 15.09 -24.53 -6.70
C ALA A 278 14.43 -25.39 -7.79
N ARG A 279 14.70 -25.08 -9.05
CA ARG A 279 14.46 -26.04 -10.13
C ARG A 279 15.47 -27.17 -10.01
N THR A 280 15.03 -28.38 -10.35
CA THR A 280 15.92 -29.53 -10.52
C THR A 280 16.08 -29.85 -12.02
N PRO A 281 17.17 -29.39 -12.67
CA PRO A 281 17.39 -29.64 -14.10
C PRO A 281 17.48 -31.14 -14.40
N GLY A 282 16.89 -31.57 -15.53
CA GLY A 282 16.94 -32.97 -15.97
C GLY A 282 16.00 -33.93 -15.24
N GLY A 283 15.16 -33.43 -14.33
CA GLY A 283 14.18 -34.23 -13.58
C GLY A 283 12.84 -34.45 -14.31
N GLY A 284 12.66 -33.93 -15.53
CA GLY A 284 11.41 -34.03 -16.29
C GLY A 284 11.62 -34.00 -17.82
N PRO A 285 10.56 -34.24 -18.62
CA PRO A 285 10.61 -34.14 -20.08
C PRO A 285 10.94 -32.71 -20.52
N ALA A 286 11.61 -32.53 -21.66
CA ALA A 286 11.96 -31.19 -22.19
C ALA A 286 10.73 -30.25 -22.29
N ASP A 287 9.59 -30.82 -22.68
CA ASP A 287 8.29 -30.14 -22.83
C ASP A 287 7.28 -30.43 -21.71
N GLY A 288 7.71 -31.11 -20.63
CA GLY A 288 6.85 -31.53 -19.51
C GLY A 288 7.06 -30.71 -18.23
N PRO A 289 6.26 -30.97 -17.18
CA PRO A 289 6.45 -30.36 -15.87
C PRO A 289 7.83 -30.74 -15.33
N GLU A 290 8.65 -29.73 -15.08
CA GLU A 290 9.94 -29.90 -14.41
C GLU A 290 9.73 -29.84 -12.90
N PRO A 291 10.27 -30.79 -12.13
CA PRO A 291 10.15 -30.73 -10.68
C PRO A 291 10.86 -29.51 -10.10
N VAL A 292 10.28 -28.96 -9.03
CA VAL A 292 10.94 -27.99 -8.14
C VAL A 292 11.10 -28.62 -6.77
N ALA A 293 12.20 -28.28 -6.10
CA ALA A 293 12.55 -28.82 -4.80
C ALA A 293 13.04 -27.73 -3.87
N LEU A 294 13.02 -28.04 -2.58
CA LEU A 294 13.62 -27.26 -1.51
C LEU A 294 15.03 -27.81 -1.27
N LEU A 295 16.03 -26.97 -1.55
CA LEU A 295 17.45 -27.32 -1.44
C LEU A 295 18.15 -26.34 -0.50
N ASP A 296 19.37 -26.66 -0.09
CA ASP A 296 20.23 -25.68 0.61
C ASP A 296 20.45 -24.47 -0.30
N CYS A 297 20.36 -23.27 0.26
CA CYS A 297 20.61 -22.06 -0.50
C CYS A 297 22.08 -21.98 -0.93
N ASP A 298 22.35 -22.01 -2.22
CA ASP A 298 23.70 -21.99 -2.82
C ASP A 298 23.92 -20.81 -3.77
N GLY A 299 22.87 -20.01 -4.04
CA GLY A 299 22.92 -18.86 -4.93
C GLY A 299 23.03 -19.22 -6.41
N SER A 300 22.94 -20.51 -6.76
CA SER A 300 23.04 -20.99 -8.13
C SER A 300 21.93 -20.40 -9.01
N PRO A 301 22.12 -20.38 -10.35
CA PRO A 301 21.07 -19.97 -11.28
C PRO A 301 19.77 -20.76 -11.14
N ALA A 302 19.82 -21.98 -10.59
CA ALA A 302 18.64 -22.82 -10.33
C ALA A 302 17.79 -22.33 -9.14
N GLN A 303 18.30 -21.39 -8.35
CA GLN A 303 17.60 -20.73 -7.25
C GLN A 303 17.21 -19.29 -7.57
N GLN A 304 17.52 -18.79 -8.77
CA GLN A 304 17.15 -17.43 -9.15
C GLN A 304 15.74 -17.45 -9.75
N TRP A 305 14.81 -16.73 -9.13
CA TRP A 305 13.42 -16.61 -9.55
C TRP A 305 13.07 -15.15 -9.77
N SER A 306 12.24 -14.88 -10.77
CA SER A 306 11.58 -13.57 -10.91
C SER A 306 10.15 -13.65 -10.41
N VAL A 307 9.73 -12.63 -9.66
CA VAL A 307 8.35 -12.50 -9.16
C VAL A 307 7.68 -11.35 -9.90
N GLU A 308 6.90 -11.68 -10.93
CA GLU A 308 6.40 -10.72 -11.92
C GLU A 308 5.10 -10.04 -11.48
N ILE A 309 4.79 -8.89 -12.10
CA ILE A 309 3.57 -8.12 -11.80
C ILE A 309 2.30 -8.81 -12.34
N ASP A 310 2.44 -9.69 -13.32
CA ASP A 310 1.34 -10.43 -13.94
C ASP A 310 0.88 -11.65 -13.12
N GLY A 311 1.41 -11.80 -11.91
CA GLY A 311 1.09 -12.92 -11.03
C GLY A 311 2.02 -14.12 -11.20
N THR A 312 2.84 -14.19 -12.25
CA THR A 312 3.71 -15.33 -12.46
C THR A 312 4.97 -15.28 -11.60
N VAL A 313 5.48 -16.46 -11.22
CA VAL A 313 6.82 -16.63 -10.66
C VAL A 313 7.61 -17.42 -11.68
N ARG A 314 8.73 -16.90 -12.18
CA ARG A 314 9.39 -17.45 -13.36
C ARG A 314 10.83 -17.86 -13.09
N GLN A 315 11.26 -18.88 -13.83
CA GLN A 315 12.66 -19.26 -13.93
C GLN A 315 12.91 -19.96 -15.26
N GLY A 316 14.04 -19.65 -15.91
CA GLY A 316 14.48 -20.35 -17.13
C GLY A 316 13.47 -20.26 -18.28
N GLY A 317 12.69 -19.17 -18.35
CA GLY A 317 11.63 -18.99 -19.34
C GLY A 317 10.33 -19.76 -19.07
N LYS A 318 10.27 -20.51 -17.95
CA LYS A 318 9.08 -21.26 -17.50
C LYS A 318 8.43 -20.56 -16.30
N CYS A 319 7.17 -20.89 -16.05
CA CYS A 319 6.37 -20.40 -14.94
C CYS A 319 6.25 -21.48 -13.87
N LEU A 320 6.41 -21.08 -12.60
CA LEU A 320 6.04 -21.88 -11.46
C LEU A 320 4.52 -22.09 -11.53
N GLY A 321 4.13 -23.35 -11.53
CA GLY A 321 2.76 -23.80 -11.54
C GLY A 321 2.57 -24.96 -10.60
N THR A 322 1.51 -25.72 -10.87
CA THR A 322 1.16 -26.90 -10.08
C THR A 322 0.91 -28.07 -11.02
N ASP A 323 1.43 -29.25 -10.69
CA ASP A 323 1.05 -30.52 -11.31
C ASP A 323 0.46 -31.44 -10.22
N GLY A 324 -0.86 -31.65 -10.30
CA GLY A 324 -1.62 -32.17 -9.16
C GLY A 324 -1.45 -31.28 -7.93
N ASN A 325 -0.96 -31.86 -6.82
CA ASN A 325 -0.70 -31.12 -5.58
C ASN A 325 0.76 -30.64 -5.45
N LEU A 326 1.63 -30.94 -6.40
CA LEU A 326 3.04 -30.56 -6.32
C LEU A 326 3.29 -29.26 -7.08
N ALA A 327 4.23 -28.47 -6.58
CA ALA A 327 4.78 -27.37 -7.34
C ALA A 327 5.62 -27.92 -8.51
N SER A 328 5.54 -27.27 -9.66
CA SER A 328 6.28 -27.66 -10.87
C SER A 328 6.57 -26.46 -11.77
N LEU A 329 7.54 -26.58 -12.67
CA LEU A 329 7.85 -25.59 -13.69
C LEU A 329 7.27 -26.01 -15.03
N ASN A 330 6.49 -25.13 -15.66
CA ASN A 330 5.80 -25.40 -16.91
C ASN A 330 6.01 -24.24 -17.91
N PRO A 331 5.88 -24.47 -19.22
CA PRO A 331 5.77 -23.38 -20.18
C PRO A 331 4.66 -22.39 -19.77
N CYS A 332 4.98 -21.10 -19.76
CA CYS A 332 4.00 -20.07 -19.45
C CYS A 332 2.92 -20.02 -20.54
N ASN A 333 1.66 -20.18 -20.16
CA ASN A 333 0.52 -20.27 -21.08
C ASN A 333 -0.72 -19.46 -20.63
N GLY A 334 -0.58 -18.58 -19.63
CA GLY A 334 -1.69 -17.81 -19.07
C GLY A 334 -2.66 -18.61 -18.19
N SER A 335 -2.37 -19.88 -17.87
CA SER A 335 -3.17 -20.68 -16.96
C SER A 335 -3.26 -20.06 -15.57
N PRO A 336 -4.44 -20.08 -14.90
CA PRO A 336 -4.55 -19.63 -13.51
C PRO A 336 -3.69 -20.47 -12.54
N TYR A 337 -3.33 -21.69 -12.92
CA TYR A 337 -2.38 -22.51 -12.15
C TYR A 337 -0.95 -21.94 -12.13
N HIS A 338 -0.64 -20.96 -12.97
CA HIS A 338 0.65 -20.26 -13.00
C HIS A 338 0.60 -18.89 -12.30
N VAL A 339 -0.57 -18.50 -11.79
CA VAL A 339 -0.80 -17.21 -11.13
C VAL A 339 -0.73 -17.39 -9.62
N TRP A 340 0.19 -16.66 -9.02
CA TRP A 340 0.42 -16.62 -7.58
C TRP A 340 0.12 -15.21 -7.06
N LEU A 341 -0.64 -15.09 -5.98
CA LEU A 341 -0.84 -13.84 -5.24
C LEU A 341 -0.04 -13.88 -3.93
N VAL A 342 0.51 -12.74 -3.54
CA VAL A 342 1.37 -12.62 -2.35
C VAL A 342 0.52 -12.23 -1.15
N GLY A 343 0.46 -13.12 -0.17
CA GLY A 343 -0.19 -12.91 1.12
C GLY A 343 0.77 -12.48 2.22
N LEU A 344 0.32 -12.63 3.46
CA LEU A 344 1.10 -12.32 4.66
C LEU A 344 2.41 -13.13 4.69
N ALA A 345 3.49 -12.52 5.18
CA ALA A 345 4.78 -13.19 5.36
C ALA A 345 5.28 -13.93 4.09
N GLY A 346 4.97 -13.36 2.92
CA GLY A 346 5.37 -13.88 1.62
C GLY A 346 4.66 -15.15 1.18
N ALA A 347 3.55 -15.55 1.83
CA ALA A 347 2.73 -16.67 1.38
C ALA A 347 2.37 -16.53 -0.10
N LEU A 348 2.49 -17.61 -0.88
CA LEU A 348 2.16 -17.63 -2.29
C LEU A 348 0.88 -18.44 -2.49
N TRP A 349 -0.25 -17.77 -2.71
CA TRP A 349 -1.54 -18.40 -3.00
C TRP A 349 -1.72 -18.59 -4.51
N ASN A 350 -1.98 -19.82 -4.94
CA ASN A 350 -2.20 -20.15 -6.34
C ASN A 350 -3.67 -19.96 -6.74
N GLN A 351 -3.91 -19.20 -7.80
CA GLN A 351 -5.26 -18.91 -8.28
C GLN A 351 -5.97 -20.15 -8.83
N GLY A 352 -5.29 -21.02 -9.60
CA GLY A 352 -5.89 -22.22 -10.17
C GLY A 352 -6.17 -23.31 -9.13
N ALA A 353 -5.19 -23.56 -8.27
CA ALA A 353 -5.26 -24.62 -7.26
C ALA A 353 -6.02 -24.21 -5.98
N GLN A 354 -6.27 -22.91 -5.77
CA GLN A 354 -6.93 -22.38 -4.58
C GLN A 354 -6.22 -22.77 -3.26
N GLY A 355 -4.89 -22.81 -3.28
CA GLY A 355 -4.05 -23.23 -2.15
C GLY A 355 -2.72 -22.49 -2.08
N CYS A 356 -2.08 -22.53 -0.92
CA CYS A 356 -0.78 -21.89 -0.67
C CYS A 356 0.38 -22.86 -0.96
N LEU A 357 1.44 -22.36 -1.57
CA LEU A 357 2.72 -23.06 -1.68
C LEU A 357 3.26 -23.37 -0.29
N ARG A 358 3.66 -24.62 -0.07
CA ARG A 358 4.07 -25.11 1.24
C ARG A 358 5.32 -25.98 1.16
N ASP A 359 6.21 -25.79 2.12
CA ASP A 359 7.17 -26.81 2.57
C ASP A 359 6.45 -27.79 3.52
N PRO A 360 6.19 -29.05 3.12
CA PRO A 360 5.47 -30.02 3.94
C PRO A 360 6.15 -30.30 5.28
N ALA A 361 7.47 -30.10 5.37
CA ALA A 361 8.25 -30.33 6.57
C ALA A 361 8.35 -29.08 7.48
N ASN A 362 7.73 -27.96 7.13
CA ASN A 362 7.78 -26.71 7.91
C ASN A 362 9.22 -26.26 8.26
N GLY A 363 10.19 -26.52 7.37
CA GLY A 363 11.60 -26.18 7.56
C GLY A 363 12.41 -27.14 8.44
N THR A 364 11.86 -28.28 8.85
CA THR A 364 12.57 -29.21 9.76
C THR A 364 13.32 -30.34 9.03
N ALA A 365 13.05 -30.56 7.74
CA ALA A 365 13.67 -31.61 6.93
C ALA A 365 14.81 -31.04 6.06
N PRO A 366 15.76 -31.89 5.60
CA PRO A 366 16.87 -31.45 4.76
C PRO A 366 16.49 -31.12 3.31
N GLY A 367 15.20 -30.94 2.99
CA GLY A 367 14.70 -30.66 1.65
C GLY A 367 13.62 -31.64 1.18
N GLY A 368 13.07 -31.40 0.00
CA GLY A 368 11.97 -32.18 -0.57
C GLY A 368 11.19 -31.42 -1.63
N ALA A 369 10.10 -32.01 -2.13
CA ALA A 369 9.20 -31.30 -3.04
C ALA A 369 8.33 -30.31 -2.26
N ALA A 370 8.10 -29.12 -2.83
CA ALA A 370 7.08 -28.21 -2.35
C ALA A 370 5.71 -28.66 -2.88
N ASP A 371 4.69 -28.52 -2.04
CA ASP A 371 3.32 -28.90 -2.37
C ASP A 371 2.33 -27.75 -2.17
N LEU A 372 1.06 -28.02 -2.45
CA LEU A 372 -0.04 -27.09 -2.22
C LEU A 372 -0.85 -27.58 -1.02
N ALA A 373 -1.31 -26.63 -0.20
CA ALA A 373 -2.18 -26.91 0.93
C ALA A 373 -3.15 -25.75 1.16
N GLY A 374 -4.19 -25.99 1.96
CA GLY A 374 -5.03 -24.91 2.46
C GLY A 374 -4.19 -23.86 3.19
N CYS A 375 -4.45 -22.58 2.95
CA CYS A 375 -3.70 -21.49 3.57
C CYS A 375 -4.04 -21.39 5.06
N ASP A 376 -3.07 -21.68 5.92
CA ASP A 376 -3.21 -21.70 7.38
C ASP A 376 -2.15 -20.82 8.09
N GLY A 377 -1.20 -20.24 7.33
CA GLY A 377 -0.14 -19.41 7.89
C GLY A 377 0.90 -20.18 8.70
N SER A 378 0.92 -21.52 8.57
CA SER A 378 1.94 -22.39 9.13
C SER A 378 3.34 -21.97 8.68
N PRO A 379 4.41 -22.30 9.44
CA PRO A 379 5.77 -21.96 9.06
C PRO A 379 6.09 -22.35 7.62
N GLY A 380 5.69 -23.54 7.18
CA GLY A 380 5.90 -24.06 5.82
C GLY A 380 5.32 -23.21 4.69
N GLN A 381 4.39 -22.30 4.98
CA GLN A 381 3.79 -21.38 4.00
C GLN A 381 4.42 -19.98 4.01
N ARG A 382 5.45 -19.76 4.83
CA ARG A 382 6.14 -18.47 4.96
C ARG A 382 7.36 -18.47 4.06
N TRP A 383 7.34 -17.63 3.04
CA TRP A 383 8.41 -17.54 2.06
C TRP A 383 9.07 -16.18 2.12
N THR A 384 10.38 -16.15 1.92
CA THR A 384 11.11 -14.90 1.69
C THR A 384 11.21 -14.69 0.20
N LEU A 385 10.47 -13.71 -0.32
CA LEU A 385 10.49 -13.38 -1.75
C LEU A 385 11.67 -12.46 -2.09
N PRO A 386 12.14 -12.46 -3.34
CA PRO A 386 13.16 -11.52 -3.80
C PRO A 386 12.74 -10.08 -3.58
N THR A 387 13.61 -9.31 -2.92
CA THR A 387 13.45 -7.85 -2.71
C THR A 387 14.50 -7.04 -3.47
N ALA A 388 15.55 -7.70 -3.95
CA ALA A 388 16.53 -7.10 -4.85
C ALA A 388 15.86 -6.82 -6.20
N VAL A 389 16.06 -5.62 -6.71
CA VAL A 389 15.53 -5.18 -7.99
C VAL A 389 16.68 -5.15 -9.00
N SER A 390 16.54 -5.86 -10.11
CA SER A 390 17.52 -5.96 -11.19
C SER A 390 17.05 -5.32 -12.48
#